data_AF-A0A848LWU2-F1
#
_entry.id   AF-A0A848LWU2-F1
#
_cell.length_a   1.000
_cell.length_b   1.000
_cell.length_c   1.000
_cell.angle_alpha   90.00
_cell.angle_beta   90.00
_cell.angle_gamma   90.00
#
_symmetry.space_group_name_H-M   'P 1'
#
loop_
_entity.id
_entity.type
_entity.pdbx_description
1 polymer ?
#
loop_
_entity_poly.entity_id
_entity_poly.type
_entity_poly.pdbx_seq_one_letter_code
_entity_poly.pdbx_strand_id
1 'polypeptide(L)'
;MSLKGTLKDFGIGDILQLIGQQQKTGSLQLRTKEQEVRVGLKDGQIIKVESVTRKRKDLIGAMLVRSELITETQLEAALETQRRTLKRLGDVLVSSQAITAERFQSMVQLQATETIYRLFTWKDGTYEFIQEPVEPGSEAIRPLRAETVLMEGFRMVDEWPVIRKKIHRDDLAFERIKTLPQPRHDEEGGELGSIGPSERRVYEEIALGRDLRKLVDICCLGEFETCKALFNLVKGEYVRAIHPEGTQAPAPGDQRLLARVAGTVGRVMATMAVLAAAALVVSRGAWAHPGGSPGSAFADPAAQRHVSKAQRVRIEAALEVFRLERGELPESLDSLVQAGLLSPEELRYPWREEYYYRRLAARQFVLLPPLR
;
A
#
# COMPACT_ATOMS: atom_id res chain seq x y z
N MET A 1 28.09 11.50 13.85
CA MET A 1 27.33 10.23 13.96
C MET A 1 26.34 10.19 12.81
N SER A 2 26.28 9.10 12.03
CA SER A 2 25.26 8.94 11.00
C SER A 2 24.01 8.28 11.61
N LEU A 3 22.84 8.88 11.40
CA LEU A 3 21.57 8.28 11.78
C LEU A 3 21.17 7.36 10.62
N LYS A 4 21.20 6.05 10.82
CA LYS A 4 20.87 5.06 9.79
C LYS A 4 19.92 4.00 10.32
N GLY A 5 19.06 3.47 9.46
CA GLY A 5 18.06 2.48 9.85
C GLY A 5 17.19 2.02 8.69
N THR A 6 16.06 1.39 9.03
CA THR A 6 15.06 0.94 8.05
C THR A 6 13.78 1.74 8.18
N LEU A 7 13.09 1.97 7.06
CA LEU A 7 11.79 2.65 7.02
C LEU A 7 10.65 1.85 7.65
N LYS A 8 10.90 0.56 7.94
CA LYS A 8 9.96 -0.30 8.63
C LYS A 8 9.94 -0.04 10.14
N ASP A 9 11.09 0.33 10.71
CA ASP A 9 11.25 0.60 12.14
C ASP A 9 10.91 2.05 12.46
N PHE A 10 11.33 2.99 11.60
CA PHE A 10 11.05 4.41 11.70
C PHE A 10 10.52 4.92 10.37
N GLY A 11 9.26 5.39 10.34
CA GLY A 11 8.67 5.93 9.14
C GLY A 11 9.36 7.22 8.70
N ILE A 12 9.17 7.63 7.44
CA ILE A 12 9.69 8.91 6.95
C ILE A 12 9.22 10.08 7.82
N GLY A 13 8.00 9.99 8.36
CA GLY A 13 7.44 10.99 9.25
C GLY A 13 8.29 11.19 10.50
N ASP A 14 8.61 10.11 11.19
CA ASP A 14 9.42 10.12 12.41
C ASP A 14 10.83 10.66 12.16
N ILE A 15 11.42 10.29 11.02
CA ILE A 15 12.76 10.72 10.62
C ILE A 15 12.79 12.23 10.35
N LEU A 16 11.84 12.74 9.55
CA LEU A 16 11.76 14.17 9.26
C LEU A 16 11.46 14.98 10.53
N GLN A 17 10.59 14.46 11.41
CA GLN A 17 10.29 15.08 12.70
C GLN A 17 11.54 15.20 13.58
N LEU A 18 12.30 14.11 13.71
CA LEU A 18 13.52 14.09 14.51
C LEU A 18 14.56 15.09 13.98
N ILE A 19 14.78 15.11 12.66
CA ILE A 19 15.75 16.01 12.02
C ILE A 19 15.32 17.48 12.17
N GLY A 20 14.02 17.75 11.96
CA GLY A 20 13.41 19.08 12.08
C GLY A 20 13.55 19.64 13.50
N GLN A 21 13.11 18.87 14.51
CA GLN A 21 13.17 19.27 15.92
C GLN A 21 14.59 19.52 16.42
N GLN A 22 15.55 18.73 15.96
CA GLN A 22 16.96 18.90 16.32
C GLN A 22 17.69 19.93 15.43
N GLN A 23 16.98 20.58 14.50
CA GLN A 23 17.50 21.55 13.55
C GLN A 23 18.79 21.09 12.85
N LYS A 24 18.87 19.80 12.47
CA LYS A 24 20.10 19.27 11.86
C LYS A 24 20.24 19.77 10.42
N THR A 25 21.49 19.99 10.04
CA THR A 25 21.92 20.25 8.66
C THR A 25 22.63 19.00 8.12
N GLY A 26 22.25 18.58 6.92
CA GLY A 26 22.79 17.37 6.30
C GLY A 26 21.92 16.81 5.18
N SER A 27 22.39 15.72 4.58
CA SER A 27 21.69 15.00 3.51
C SER A 27 21.06 13.72 4.06
N LEU A 28 19.74 13.62 3.96
CA LEU A 28 18.99 12.39 4.19
C LEU A 28 18.89 11.58 2.90
N GLN A 29 19.51 10.42 2.86
CA GLN A 29 19.46 9.48 1.75
C GLN A 29 18.45 8.38 2.06
N LEU A 30 17.53 8.12 1.13
CA LEU A 30 16.48 7.12 1.23
C LEU A 30 16.55 6.19 0.03
N ARG A 31 16.49 4.88 0.28
CA ARG A 31 16.63 3.86 -0.75
C ARG A 31 15.65 2.71 -0.58
N THR A 32 14.99 2.35 -1.66
CA THR A 32 14.26 1.09 -1.85
C THR A 32 14.95 0.27 -2.94
N LYS A 33 14.40 -0.89 -3.30
CA LYS A 33 14.92 -1.72 -4.41
C LYS A 33 14.86 -0.99 -5.75
N GLU A 34 13.87 -0.10 -5.94
CA GLU A 34 13.59 0.54 -7.23
C GLU A 34 13.95 2.02 -7.25
N GLN A 35 13.97 2.70 -6.10
CA GLN A 35 14.03 4.15 -6.05
C GLN A 35 15.04 4.62 -5.00
N GLU A 36 15.73 5.70 -5.34
CA GLU A 36 16.62 6.41 -4.43
C GLU A 36 16.28 7.90 -4.44
N VAL A 37 16.17 8.49 -3.26
CA VAL A 37 15.83 9.90 -3.05
C VAL A 37 16.79 10.49 -2.03
N ARG A 38 17.32 11.67 -2.32
CA ARG A 38 18.17 12.46 -1.44
C ARG A 38 17.44 13.74 -1.08
N VAL A 39 17.33 14.02 0.21
CA VAL A 39 16.71 15.22 0.76
C VAL A 39 17.79 16.02 1.48
N GLY A 40 18.05 17.23 1.00
CA GLY A 40 19.00 18.16 1.63
C GLY A 40 18.28 19.02 2.65
N LEU A 41 18.76 18.99 3.89
CA LEU A 41 18.22 19.77 5.00
C LEU A 41 19.25 20.77 5.51
N LYS A 42 18.77 21.97 5.83
CA LYS A 42 19.54 23.04 6.46
C LYS A 42 18.71 23.63 7.60
N ASP A 43 19.29 23.62 8.80
CA ASP A 43 18.67 24.13 10.03
C ASP A 43 17.28 23.50 10.28
N GLY A 44 17.15 22.19 9.99
CA GLY A 44 15.90 21.43 10.11
C GLY A 44 14.89 21.66 8.97
N GLN A 45 15.18 22.52 8.01
CA GLN A 45 14.31 22.81 6.87
C GLN A 45 14.78 22.08 5.62
N ILE A 46 13.84 21.58 4.82
CA ILE A 46 14.14 20.94 3.54
C ILE A 46 14.37 22.04 2.50
N ILE A 47 15.58 22.08 1.95
CA ILE A 47 15.98 23.08 0.95
C ILE A 47 16.25 22.46 -0.43
N LYS A 48 16.31 21.12 -0.51
CA LYS A 48 16.62 20.41 -1.74
C LYS A 48 16.05 19.00 -1.72
N VAL A 49 15.55 18.53 -2.87
CA VAL A 49 15.07 17.16 -3.04
C VAL A 49 15.53 16.65 -4.41
N GLU A 50 16.23 15.53 -4.43
CA GLU A 50 16.70 14.89 -5.65
C GLU A 50 16.26 13.43 -5.66
N SER A 51 15.47 13.03 -6.64
CA SER A 51 15.34 11.61 -6.95
C SER A 51 16.50 11.19 -7.84
N VAL A 52 17.26 10.16 -7.44
CA VAL A 52 18.38 9.63 -8.23
C VAL A 52 17.84 8.70 -9.32
N THR A 53 16.86 7.86 -8.98
CA THR A 53 16.18 6.98 -9.94
C THR A 53 14.94 7.67 -10.52
N ARG A 54 15.13 8.49 -11.56
CA ARG A 54 14.02 9.23 -12.20
C ARG A 54 13.43 8.46 -13.38
N LYS A 55 12.11 8.28 -13.43
CA LYS A 55 11.43 7.92 -14.68
C LYS A 55 11.45 9.15 -15.61
N ARG A 56 11.47 8.94 -16.93
CA ARG A 56 11.50 10.03 -17.92
C ARG A 56 10.38 11.06 -17.70
N LYS A 57 9.20 10.59 -17.27
CA LYS A 57 8.04 11.45 -16.97
C LYS A 57 8.22 12.36 -15.76
N ASP A 58 9.08 11.99 -14.82
CA ASP A 58 9.29 12.73 -13.58
C ASP A 58 10.44 13.76 -13.72
N LEU A 59 11.07 13.84 -14.91
CA LEU A 59 12.09 14.83 -15.21
C LEU A 59 11.46 16.21 -15.36
N ILE A 60 12.13 17.24 -14.83
CA ILE A 60 11.61 18.61 -14.82
C ILE A 60 11.29 19.11 -16.24
N GLY A 61 12.17 18.84 -17.22
CA GLY A 61 11.93 19.21 -18.63
C GLY A 61 10.67 18.56 -19.21
N ALA A 62 10.44 17.27 -18.91
CA ALA A 62 9.24 16.58 -19.35
C ALA A 62 7.97 17.13 -18.66
N MET A 63 8.05 17.49 -17.37
CA MET A 63 6.96 18.15 -16.66
C MET A 63 6.62 19.51 -17.31
N LEU A 64 7.62 20.34 -17.59
CA LEU A 64 7.42 21.66 -18.23
C LEU A 64 6.72 21.55 -19.59
N VAL A 65 7.08 20.56 -20.41
CA VAL A 65 6.44 20.32 -21.71
C VAL A 65 4.99 19.86 -21.54
N ARG A 66 4.72 18.90 -20.65
CA ARG A 66 3.35 18.41 -20.43
C ARG A 66 2.41 19.48 -19.86
N SER A 67 2.95 20.35 -19.00
CA SER A 67 2.28 21.52 -18.46
C SER A 67 2.12 22.66 -19.47
N GLU A 68 2.59 22.49 -20.72
CA GLU A 68 2.53 23.50 -21.79
C GLU A 68 3.26 24.81 -21.45
N LEU A 69 4.19 24.77 -20.49
CA LEU A 69 4.99 25.93 -20.11
C LEU A 69 6.14 26.18 -21.08
N ILE A 70 6.61 25.10 -21.73
CA ILE A 70 7.57 25.15 -22.83
C ILE A 70 7.14 24.14 -23.90
N THR A 71 7.64 24.34 -25.11
CA THR A 71 7.47 23.40 -26.23
C THR A 71 8.57 22.33 -26.24
N GLU A 72 8.32 21.21 -26.93
CA GLU A 72 9.33 20.15 -27.09
C GLU A 72 10.58 20.66 -27.81
N THR A 73 10.42 21.53 -28.81
CA THR A 73 11.53 22.16 -29.54
C THR A 73 12.37 23.08 -28.65
N GLN A 74 11.74 23.86 -27.76
CA GLN A 74 12.46 24.67 -26.77
C GLN A 74 13.25 23.79 -25.78
N LEU A 75 12.67 22.67 -25.35
CA LEU A 75 13.37 21.72 -24.47
C LEU A 75 14.59 21.11 -25.18
N GLU A 76 14.44 20.69 -26.44
CA GLU A 76 15.53 20.13 -27.23
C GLU A 76 16.67 21.12 -27.43
N ALA A 77 16.37 22.36 -27.82
CA ALA A 77 17.37 23.43 -27.97
C ALA A 77 18.09 23.74 -26.65
N ALA A 78 17.37 23.72 -25.53
CA ALA A 78 17.94 23.92 -24.22
C ALA A 78 18.87 22.76 -23.82
N LEU A 79 18.49 21.52 -24.10
CA LEU A 79 19.32 20.33 -23.85
C LEU A 79 20.59 20.34 -24.72
N GLU A 80 20.52 20.78 -25.97
CA GLU A 80 21.69 20.93 -26.83
C GLU A 80 22.66 21.98 -26.27
N THR A 81 22.12 23.14 -25.89
CA THR A 81 22.91 24.21 -25.25
C THR A 81 23.52 23.74 -23.93
N GLN A 82 22.78 22.96 -23.13
CA GLN A 82 23.25 22.35 -21.90
C GLN A 82 24.48 21.45 -22.16
N ARG A 83 24.42 20.59 -23.20
CA ARG A 83 25.53 19.70 -23.57
C ARG A 83 26.77 20.47 -24.02
N ARG A 84 26.59 21.58 -24.74
CA ARG A 84 27.71 22.40 -25.25
C ARG A 84 28.36 23.28 -24.20
N THR A 85 27.56 23.81 -23.27
CA THR A 85 28.02 24.81 -22.29
C THR A 85 28.24 24.25 -20.88
N LEU A 86 27.78 23.02 -20.62
CA LEU A 86 27.73 22.38 -19.30
C LEU A 86 26.97 23.20 -18.24
N LYS A 87 26.19 24.21 -18.67
CA LYS A 87 25.27 24.95 -17.80
C LYS A 87 24.13 24.02 -17.36
N ARG A 88 23.38 24.42 -16.33
CA ARG A 88 22.20 23.66 -15.89
C ARG A 88 21.02 23.93 -16.82
N LEU A 89 20.15 22.93 -17.01
CA LEU A 89 18.99 23.04 -17.89
C LEU A 89 18.06 24.21 -17.53
N GLY A 90 17.80 24.41 -16.23
CA GLY A 90 16.98 25.53 -15.75
C GLY A 90 17.54 26.89 -16.14
N ASP A 91 18.84 27.11 -15.92
CA ASP A 91 19.51 28.37 -16.26
C ASP A 91 19.47 28.63 -17.77
N VAL A 92 19.59 27.58 -18.59
CA VAL A 92 19.47 27.67 -20.06
C VAL A 92 18.04 28.03 -20.47
N LEU A 93 17.02 27.39 -19.89
CA LEU A 93 15.61 27.66 -20.19
C LEU A 93 15.21 29.09 -19.79
N VAL A 94 15.72 29.59 -18.66
CA VAL A 94 15.46 30.96 -18.20
C VAL A 94 16.22 31.99 -19.04
N SER A 95 17.49 31.76 -19.33
CA SER A 95 18.30 32.69 -20.13
C SER A 95 17.88 32.77 -21.60
N SER A 96 17.32 31.69 -22.15
CA SER A 96 16.69 31.67 -23.48
C SER A 96 15.27 32.24 -23.51
N GLN A 97 14.76 32.72 -22.37
CA GLN A 97 13.39 33.24 -22.20
C GLN A 97 12.29 32.22 -22.57
N ALA A 98 12.60 30.92 -22.59
CA ALA A 98 11.60 29.87 -22.79
C ALA A 98 10.61 29.79 -21.62
N ILE A 99 11.08 30.12 -20.40
CA ILE A 99 10.26 30.18 -19.18
C ILE A 99 10.80 31.28 -18.25
N THR A 100 9.93 31.89 -17.44
CA THR A 100 10.38 32.86 -16.42
C THR A 100 11.03 32.15 -15.24
N ALA A 101 11.96 32.84 -14.56
CA ALA A 101 12.62 32.31 -13.37
C ALA A 101 11.62 31.92 -12.27
N GLU A 102 10.59 32.75 -12.05
CA GLU A 102 9.54 32.50 -11.06
C GLU A 102 8.75 31.22 -11.37
N ARG A 103 8.31 31.05 -12.63
CA ARG A 103 7.56 29.86 -13.05
C ARG A 103 8.41 28.60 -12.99
N PHE A 104 9.67 28.68 -13.42
CA PHE A 104 10.60 27.55 -13.29
C PHE A 104 10.78 27.15 -11.82
N GLN A 105 10.98 28.12 -10.92
CA GLN A 105 11.11 27.86 -9.48
C GLN A 105 9.84 27.26 -8.87
N SER A 106 8.65 27.70 -9.28
CA SER A 106 7.39 27.05 -8.86
C SER A 106 7.30 25.59 -9.29
N MET A 107 7.79 25.25 -10.48
CA MET A 107 7.79 23.86 -10.97
C MET A 107 8.82 22.97 -10.27
N VAL A 108 10.01 23.52 -9.95
CA VAL A 108 11.00 22.83 -9.11
C VAL A 108 10.44 22.59 -7.70
N GLN A 109 9.76 23.59 -7.13
CA GLN A 109 9.05 23.44 -5.85
C GLN A 109 8.03 22.32 -5.90
N LEU A 110 7.17 22.30 -6.93
CA LEU A 110 6.16 21.26 -7.11
C LEU A 110 6.78 19.87 -7.19
N GLN A 111 7.80 19.69 -8.05
CA GLN A 111 8.50 18.41 -8.21
C GLN A 111 9.10 17.91 -6.90
N ALA A 112 9.71 18.80 -6.11
CA ALA A 112 10.30 18.47 -4.83
C ALA A 112 9.23 18.03 -3.82
N THR A 113 8.14 18.81 -3.71
CA THR A 113 7.02 18.52 -2.82
C THR A 113 6.35 17.19 -3.18
N GLU A 114 6.07 16.92 -4.46
CA GLU A 114 5.53 15.63 -4.90
C GLU A 114 6.46 14.46 -4.60
N THR A 115 7.78 14.68 -4.75
CA THR A 115 8.78 13.66 -4.41
C THR A 115 8.80 13.36 -2.92
N ILE A 116 8.72 14.39 -2.06
CA ILE A 116 8.65 14.21 -0.62
C ILE A 116 7.38 13.46 -0.23
N TYR A 117 6.20 13.87 -0.71
CA TYR A 117 4.95 13.21 -0.33
C TYR A 117 4.88 11.76 -0.80
N ARG A 118 5.50 11.43 -1.94
CA ARG A 118 5.64 10.05 -2.37
C ARG A 118 6.41 9.19 -1.35
N LEU A 119 7.36 9.75 -0.59
CA LEU A 119 8.09 9.02 0.45
C LEU A 119 7.17 8.53 1.58
N PHE A 120 6.07 9.23 1.88
CA PHE A 120 5.09 8.78 2.89
C PHE A 120 4.37 7.49 2.49
N THR A 121 4.41 7.12 1.21
CA THR A 121 3.82 5.86 0.73
C THR A 121 4.80 4.68 0.85
N TRP A 122 6.08 4.92 1.14
CA TRP A 122 7.09 3.87 1.26
C TRP A 122 6.91 3.11 2.57
N LYS A 123 6.67 1.80 2.47
CA LYS A 123 6.48 0.89 3.62
C LYS A 123 7.75 0.15 4.03
N ASP A 124 8.75 0.13 3.15
CA ASP A 124 10.04 -0.49 3.36
C ASP A 124 11.14 0.35 2.70
N GLY A 125 12.39 0.04 3.04
CA GLY A 125 13.58 0.74 2.55
C GLY A 125 14.57 1.03 3.66
N THR A 126 15.69 1.62 3.29
CA THR A 126 16.75 2.04 4.20
C THR A 126 16.93 3.54 4.13
N TYR A 127 17.32 4.15 5.24
CA TYR A 127 17.67 5.55 5.29
C TYR A 127 19.03 5.75 5.95
N GLU A 128 19.72 6.81 5.54
CA GLU A 128 20.96 7.28 6.16
C GLU A 128 21.00 8.82 6.11
N PHE A 129 21.19 9.44 7.27
CA PHE A 129 21.42 10.86 7.38
C PHE A 129 22.92 11.13 7.59
N ILE A 130 23.47 11.90 6.65
CA ILE A 130 24.87 12.31 6.65
C ILE A 130 24.91 13.79 7.03
N GLN A 131 25.56 14.11 8.14
CA GLN A 131 25.81 15.49 8.55
C GLN A 131 26.91 16.08 7.66
N GLU A 132 26.52 16.95 6.75
CA GLU A 132 27.40 17.65 5.83
C GLU A 132 26.83 19.04 5.52
N PRO A 133 27.66 20.02 5.14
CA PRO A 133 27.15 21.31 4.66
C PRO A 133 26.27 21.10 3.42
N VAL A 134 25.03 21.59 3.49
CA VAL A 134 24.11 21.61 2.34
C VAL A 134 23.99 23.03 1.85
N GLU A 135 24.53 23.31 0.68
CA GLU A 135 24.43 24.64 0.06
C GLU A 135 23.20 24.73 -0.86
N PRO A 136 22.48 25.87 -0.83
CA PRO A 136 21.39 26.13 -1.77
C PRO A 136 21.98 26.31 -3.18
N GLY A 137 21.78 25.32 -4.06
CA GLY A 137 22.10 25.42 -5.49
C GLY A 137 20.98 26.09 -6.31
N SER A 138 21.05 26.11 -7.65
CA SER A 138 19.94 26.64 -8.47
C SER A 138 18.68 25.77 -8.49
N GLU A 139 18.79 24.54 -7.96
CA GLU A 139 17.66 23.63 -7.65
C GLU A 139 17.18 23.77 -6.20
N ALA A 140 17.65 24.78 -5.48
CA ALA A 140 17.13 25.09 -4.16
C ALA A 140 15.64 25.41 -4.27
N ILE A 141 14.86 24.77 -3.42
CA ILE A 141 13.46 25.10 -3.25
C ILE A 141 13.31 26.16 -2.17
N ARG A 142 12.13 26.79 -2.10
CA ARG A 142 11.78 27.59 -0.94
C ARG A 142 11.80 26.65 0.28
N PRO A 143 12.48 27.03 1.38
CA PRO A 143 12.64 26.14 2.51
C PRO A 143 11.30 25.63 3.02
N LEU A 144 11.16 24.31 3.10
CA LEU A 144 9.98 23.64 3.63
C LEU A 144 10.27 23.22 5.08
N ARG A 145 9.42 23.66 6.00
CA ARG A 145 9.49 23.17 7.39
C ARG A 145 9.08 21.71 7.45
N ALA A 146 9.83 20.92 8.20
CA ALA A 146 9.54 19.50 8.39
C ALA A 146 8.11 19.30 8.92
N GLU A 147 7.67 20.13 9.86
CA GLU A 147 6.34 20.08 10.46
C GLU A 147 5.23 20.30 9.44
N THR A 148 5.39 21.29 8.55
CA THR A 148 4.41 21.55 7.47
C THR A 148 4.31 20.36 6.51
N VAL A 149 5.46 19.78 6.15
CA VAL A 149 5.52 18.59 5.29
C VAL A 149 4.88 17.38 5.96
N LEU A 150 5.07 17.21 7.27
CA LEU A 150 4.49 16.12 8.05
C LEU A 150 2.97 16.21 8.11
N MET A 151 2.45 17.39 8.48
CA MET A 151 1.02 17.62 8.57
C MET A 151 0.33 17.37 7.22
N GLU A 152 0.93 17.88 6.14
CA GLU A 152 0.38 17.70 4.81
C GLU A 152 0.53 16.24 4.32
N GLY A 153 1.66 15.60 4.60
CA GLY A 153 1.89 14.19 4.27
C GLY A 153 0.88 13.25 4.94
N PHE A 154 0.57 13.47 6.23
CA PHE A 154 -0.45 12.69 6.93
C PHE A 154 -1.86 12.98 6.40
N ARG A 155 -2.20 14.25 6.19
CA ARG A 155 -3.47 14.65 5.56
C ARG A 155 -3.66 13.92 4.23
N MET A 156 -2.62 13.85 3.40
CA MET A 156 -2.66 13.15 2.13
C MET A 156 -2.87 11.64 2.30
N VAL A 157 -2.16 10.99 3.22
CA VAL A 157 -2.31 9.55 3.49
C VAL A 157 -3.74 9.21 3.91
N ASP A 158 -4.38 10.07 4.71
CA ASP A 158 -5.74 9.86 5.22
C ASP A 158 -6.84 10.18 4.20
N GLU A 159 -6.69 11.27 3.44
CA GLU A 159 -7.69 11.72 2.47
C GLU A 159 -7.63 10.95 1.14
N TRP A 160 -6.45 10.48 0.73
CA TRP A 160 -6.25 9.85 -0.59
C TRP A 160 -7.18 8.66 -0.85
N PRO A 161 -7.39 7.73 0.11
CA PRO A 161 -8.34 6.64 -0.06
C PRO A 161 -9.78 7.11 -0.32
N VAL A 162 -10.20 8.23 0.27
CA VAL A 162 -11.55 8.80 0.07
C VAL A 162 -11.67 9.41 -1.32
N ILE A 163 -10.66 10.17 -1.75
CA ILE A 163 -10.59 10.80 -3.08
C ILE A 163 -10.61 9.72 -4.17
N ARG A 164 -9.77 8.68 -4.02
CA ARG A 164 -9.65 7.58 -4.98
C ARG A 164 -10.89 6.70 -5.10
N LYS A 165 -11.85 6.75 -4.17
CA LYS A 165 -13.15 6.06 -4.37
C LYS A 165 -13.97 6.66 -5.52
N LYS A 166 -13.88 7.98 -5.74
CA LYS A 166 -14.56 8.66 -6.86
C LYS A 166 -13.62 8.86 -8.04
N ILE A 167 -12.43 9.40 -7.80
CA ILE A 167 -11.42 9.72 -8.83
C ILE A 167 -10.41 8.56 -8.94
N HIS A 168 -10.86 7.44 -9.49
CA HIS A 168 -10.12 6.16 -9.47
C HIS A 168 -9.31 5.89 -10.74
N ARG A 169 -9.49 6.68 -11.80
CA ARG A 169 -8.81 6.49 -13.09
C ARG A 169 -8.20 7.78 -13.59
N ASP A 170 -7.10 7.60 -14.29
CA ASP A 170 -6.30 8.67 -14.90
C ASP A 170 -6.85 9.20 -16.22
N ASP A 171 -7.71 8.41 -16.88
CA ASP A 171 -8.33 8.72 -18.17
C ASP A 171 -9.76 9.28 -18.00
N LEU A 172 -10.13 9.69 -16.78
CA LEU A 172 -11.41 10.36 -16.53
C LEU A 172 -11.38 11.74 -17.20
N ALA A 173 -12.40 12.00 -18.01
CA ALA A 173 -12.71 13.35 -18.48
C ALA A 173 -13.70 14.00 -17.52
N PHE A 174 -13.85 15.32 -17.62
CA PHE A 174 -14.74 16.09 -16.76
C PHE A 174 -15.55 17.08 -17.56
N GLU A 175 -16.79 17.32 -17.14
CA GLU A 175 -17.69 18.29 -17.74
C GLU A 175 -18.25 19.23 -16.68
N ARG A 176 -18.30 20.52 -17.00
CA ARG A 176 -18.88 21.55 -16.12
C ARG A 176 -20.40 21.49 -16.20
N ILE A 177 -21.06 21.32 -15.06
CA ILE A 177 -22.52 21.26 -14.95
C ILE A 177 -23.09 22.60 -14.47
N LYS A 178 -22.42 23.23 -13.50
CA LYS A 178 -22.89 24.45 -12.82
C LYS A 178 -21.75 25.46 -12.70
N THR A 179 -22.08 26.74 -12.87
CA THR A 179 -21.13 27.83 -12.62
C THR A 179 -20.78 27.90 -11.13
N LEU A 180 -19.49 28.12 -10.84
CA LEU A 180 -19.02 28.32 -9.47
C LEU A 180 -19.56 29.62 -8.87
N PRO A 181 -19.83 29.66 -7.56
CA PRO A 181 -20.15 30.90 -6.88
C PRO A 181 -18.98 31.90 -6.94
N GLN A 182 -19.28 33.19 -6.81
CA GLN A 182 -18.25 34.23 -6.72
C GLN A 182 -17.34 33.98 -5.51
N PRO A 183 -16.03 34.29 -5.63
CA PRO A 183 -15.09 34.14 -4.53
C PRO A 183 -15.47 35.04 -3.36
N ARG A 184 -15.63 34.44 -2.18
CA ARG A 184 -15.73 35.20 -0.93
C ARG A 184 -14.33 35.55 -0.44
N HIS A 185 -14.19 36.71 0.21
CA HIS A 185 -12.91 37.22 0.70
C HIS A 185 -12.23 36.29 1.73
N ASP A 186 -12.99 35.44 2.41
CA ASP A 186 -12.52 34.53 3.48
C ASP A 186 -12.46 33.05 3.03
N GLU A 187 -12.45 32.77 1.72
CA GLU A 187 -12.34 31.39 1.22
C GLU A 187 -10.93 30.82 1.49
N GLU A 188 -10.74 30.28 2.69
CA GLU A 188 -9.65 29.34 2.96
C GLU A 188 -9.92 28.03 2.19
N GLY A 189 -9.11 27.81 1.15
CA GLY A 189 -9.14 26.58 0.38
C GLY A 189 -8.33 25.47 1.04
N GLY A 190 -8.63 24.22 0.67
CA GLY A 190 -7.76 23.08 0.98
C GLY A 190 -8.39 21.97 1.82
N GLU A 191 -9.55 22.21 2.43
CA GLU A 191 -10.30 21.17 3.13
C GLU A 191 -11.21 20.35 2.19
N LEU A 192 -11.53 19.13 2.62
CA LEU A 192 -12.41 18.25 1.86
C LEU A 192 -13.87 18.74 1.91
N GLY A 193 -14.33 19.34 0.81
CA GLY A 193 -15.69 19.82 0.63
C GLY A 193 -15.83 21.34 0.49
N SER A 194 -14.74 22.11 0.61
CA SER A 194 -14.74 23.54 0.32
C SER A 194 -14.38 23.82 -1.15
N ILE A 195 -14.75 25.02 -1.64
CA ILE A 195 -14.33 25.52 -2.94
C ILE A 195 -13.31 26.62 -2.68
N GLY A 196 -12.04 26.33 -2.93
CA GLY A 196 -10.95 27.27 -2.78
C GLY A 196 -10.29 27.63 -4.10
N PRO A 197 -9.09 28.25 -4.04
CA PRO A 197 -8.31 28.61 -5.21
C PRO A 197 -7.96 27.41 -6.11
N SER A 198 -7.64 26.26 -5.51
CA SER A 198 -7.33 25.02 -6.23
C SER A 198 -8.52 24.51 -7.02
N GLU A 199 -9.71 24.45 -6.41
CA GLU A 199 -10.96 24.05 -7.07
C GLU A 199 -11.30 24.98 -8.24
N ARG A 200 -11.18 26.29 -8.04
CA ARG A 200 -11.45 27.30 -9.08
C ARG A 200 -10.48 27.14 -10.26
N ARG A 201 -9.18 27.00 -9.97
CA ARG A 201 -8.14 26.79 -10.99
C ARG A 201 -8.42 25.54 -11.83
N VAL A 202 -8.72 24.42 -11.17
CA VAL A 202 -9.05 23.17 -11.86
C VAL A 202 -10.32 23.32 -12.68
N TYR A 203 -11.36 23.93 -12.12
CA TYR A 203 -12.63 24.16 -12.81
C TYR A 203 -12.43 24.93 -14.11
N GLU A 204 -11.60 25.99 -14.10
CA GLU A 204 -11.25 26.82 -15.27
C GLU A 204 -10.49 26.08 -16.38
N GLU A 205 -9.77 25.00 -16.04
CA GLU A 205 -9.00 24.22 -17.01
C GLU A 205 -9.78 23.01 -17.57
N ILE A 206 -10.97 22.70 -17.04
CA ILE A 206 -11.84 21.65 -17.60
C ILE A 206 -12.29 22.03 -19.02
N ALA A 207 -11.85 21.24 -20.01
CA ALA A 207 -12.25 21.39 -21.40
C ALA A 207 -12.40 20.01 -22.06
N LEU A 208 -13.12 19.97 -23.19
CA LEU A 208 -13.28 18.77 -23.99
C LEU A 208 -11.91 18.23 -24.42
N GLY A 209 -11.72 16.90 -24.31
CA GLY A 209 -10.47 16.22 -24.68
C GLY A 209 -9.37 16.28 -23.63
N ARG A 210 -9.58 16.92 -22.47
CA ARG A 210 -8.64 16.88 -21.33
C ARG A 210 -9.07 15.82 -20.32
N ASP A 211 -8.22 14.82 -20.14
CA ASP A 211 -8.37 13.82 -19.08
C ASP A 211 -7.72 14.27 -17.76
N LEU A 212 -7.86 13.46 -16.71
CA LEU A 212 -7.29 13.74 -15.39
C LEU A 212 -5.78 13.98 -15.46
N ARG A 213 -5.04 13.17 -16.24
CA ARG A 213 -3.58 13.35 -16.40
C ARG A 213 -3.25 14.72 -16.96
N LYS A 214 -3.95 15.12 -18.03
CA LYS A 214 -3.72 16.43 -18.65
C LYS A 214 -4.11 17.56 -17.71
N LEU A 215 -5.17 17.41 -16.93
CA LEU A 215 -5.55 18.40 -15.91
C LEU A 215 -4.49 18.55 -14.82
N VAL A 216 -3.92 17.44 -14.31
CA VAL A 216 -2.81 17.47 -13.33
C VAL A 216 -1.62 18.24 -13.89
N ASP A 217 -1.24 17.95 -15.14
CA ASP A 217 -0.11 18.61 -15.80
C ASP A 217 -0.36 20.12 -16.02
N ILE A 218 -1.52 20.53 -16.56
CA ILE A 218 -1.83 21.94 -16.85
C ILE A 218 -2.02 22.76 -15.56
N CYS A 219 -2.72 22.21 -14.56
CA CYS A 219 -3.04 22.96 -13.34
C CYS A 219 -1.80 23.28 -12.50
N CYS A 220 -0.74 22.48 -12.62
CA CYS A 220 0.51 22.63 -11.86
C CYS A 220 0.29 22.66 -10.33
N LEU A 221 -0.72 21.95 -9.84
CA LEU A 221 -1.03 21.81 -8.40
C LEU A 221 -0.47 20.52 -7.80
N GLY A 222 -0.12 19.56 -8.66
CA GLY A 222 0.26 18.20 -8.30
C GLY A 222 -0.93 17.24 -8.30
N GLU A 223 -0.62 15.94 -8.32
CA GLU A 223 -1.63 14.89 -8.51
C GLU A 223 -2.67 14.91 -7.39
N PHE A 224 -2.22 15.03 -6.14
CA PHE A 224 -3.10 14.98 -4.98
C PHE A 224 -4.08 16.15 -4.94
N GLU A 225 -3.56 17.37 -5.00
CA GLU A 225 -4.35 18.59 -4.91
C GLU A 225 -5.33 18.72 -6.08
N THR A 226 -4.93 18.33 -7.29
CA THR A 226 -5.82 18.32 -8.45
C THR A 226 -6.97 17.31 -8.26
N CYS A 227 -6.67 16.09 -7.79
CA CYS A 227 -7.70 15.08 -7.53
C CYS A 227 -8.63 15.48 -6.39
N LYS A 228 -8.11 16.13 -5.33
CA LYS A 228 -8.90 16.67 -4.22
C LYS A 228 -9.85 17.75 -4.71
N ALA A 229 -9.34 18.69 -5.51
CA ALA A 229 -10.14 19.74 -6.12
C ALA A 229 -11.27 19.16 -7.00
N LEU A 230 -10.96 18.19 -7.87
CA LEU A 230 -11.98 17.50 -8.67
C LEU A 230 -12.99 16.75 -7.81
N PHE A 231 -12.53 16.09 -6.74
CA PHE A 231 -13.43 15.41 -5.79
C PHE A 231 -14.40 16.40 -5.15
N ASN A 232 -13.93 17.56 -4.70
CA ASN A 232 -14.74 18.62 -4.12
C ASN A 232 -15.76 19.17 -5.12
N LEU A 233 -15.33 19.45 -6.35
CA LEU A 233 -16.19 19.92 -7.44
C LEU A 233 -17.27 18.91 -7.83
N VAL A 234 -16.93 17.61 -7.88
CA VAL A 234 -17.87 16.52 -8.17
C VAL A 234 -18.84 16.34 -7.00
N LYS A 235 -18.36 16.42 -5.75
CA LYS A 235 -19.22 16.34 -4.55
C LYS A 235 -20.19 17.52 -4.49
N GLY A 236 -19.77 18.72 -4.90
CA GLY A 236 -20.61 19.91 -4.99
C GLY A 236 -21.49 19.98 -6.25
N GLU A 237 -21.47 18.95 -7.10
CA GLU A 237 -22.22 18.89 -8.37
C GLU A 237 -21.91 20.03 -9.37
N TYR A 238 -20.75 20.67 -9.26
CA TYR A 238 -20.28 21.66 -10.23
C TYR A 238 -19.70 20.98 -11.47
N VAL A 239 -19.15 19.79 -11.29
CA VAL A 239 -18.47 19.02 -12.33
C VAL A 239 -18.99 17.58 -12.32
N ARG A 240 -19.11 16.98 -13.50
CA ARG A 240 -19.38 15.55 -13.70
C ARG A 240 -18.13 14.85 -14.17
N ALA A 241 -17.83 13.69 -13.60
CA ALA A 241 -16.83 12.79 -14.17
C ALA A 241 -17.45 12.03 -15.35
N ILE A 242 -16.77 12.04 -16.50
CA ILE A 242 -17.13 11.31 -17.71
C ILE A 242 -16.14 10.17 -17.86
N HIS A 243 -16.67 8.95 -17.97
CA HIS A 243 -15.88 7.79 -18.31
C HIS A 243 -15.72 7.71 -19.83
N PRO A 244 -14.51 7.46 -20.35
CA PRO A 244 -14.30 7.32 -21.78
C PRO A 244 -15.20 6.19 -22.33
N GLU A 245 -15.96 6.50 -23.39
CA GLU A 245 -16.84 5.53 -24.04
C GLU A 245 -16.01 4.34 -24.55
N GLY A 246 -16.45 3.13 -24.22
CA GLY A 246 -15.75 1.88 -24.60
C GLY A 246 -15.08 1.13 -23.45
N THR A 247 -15.00 1.69 -22.25
CA THR A 247 -14.65 0.92 -21.04
C THR A 247 -15.64 1.23 -19.94
N GLN A 248 -16.63 0.35 -19.77
CA GLN A 248 -17.48 0.33 -18.57
C GLN A 248 -16.59 0.56 -17.35
N ALA A 249 -16.88 1.59 -16.55
CA ALA A 249 -16.36 1.65 -15.20
C ALA A 249 -16.61 0.29 -14.55
N PRO A 250 -15.66 -0.33 -13.84
CA PRO A 250 -16.00 -1.48 -13.03
C PRO A 250 -17.07 -0.98 -12.07
N ALA A 251 -18.32 -1.42 -12.28
CA ALA A 251 -19.44 -1.00 -11.46
C ALA A 251 -19.05 -1.20 -9.99
N PRO A 252 -19.19 -0.17 -9.12
CA PRO A 252 -18.92 -0.35 -7.72
C PRO A 252 -19.91 -1.36 -7.19
N GLY A 253 -19.39 -2.57 -6.92
CA GLY A 253 -20.05 -3.61 -6.15
C GLY A 253 -21.48 -3.96 -6.57
N ASP A 254 -21.64 -4.82 -7.57
CA ASP A 254 -22.80 -5.75 -7.57
C ASP A 254 -22.59 -6.98 -8.46
N GLN A 255 -21.78 -6.88 -9.53
CA GLN A 255 -21.52 -8.03 -10.41
C GLN A 255 -20.66 -9.14 -9.78
N ARG A 256 -19.94 -8.85 -8.68
CA ARG A 256 -19.19 -9.87 -7.92
C ARG A 256 -20.09 -10.73 -7.01
N LEU A 257 -21.31 -10.30 -6.71
CA LEU A 257 -22.26 -11.07 -5.91
C LEU A 257 -23.03 -12.05 -6.80
N LEU A 258 -23.54 -11.62 -7.96
CA LEU A 258 -24.23 -12.52 -8.90
C LEU A 258 -23.29 -13.57 -9.51
N ALA A 259 -22.03 -13.22 -9.82
CA ALA A 259 -21.03 -14.19 -10.26
C ALA A 259 -20.60 -15.17 -9.15
N ARG A 260 -20.67 -14.76 -7.87
CA ARG A 260 -20.48 -15.66 -6.73
C ARG A 260 -21.67 -16.59 -6.53
N VAL A 261 -22.89 -16.12 -6.74
CA VAL A 261 -24.12 -16.94 -6.60
C VAL A 261 -24.25 -17.94 -7.77
N ALA A 262 -23.92 -17.54 -9.00
CA ALA A 262 -23.86 -18.46 -10.13
C ALA A 262 -22.71 -19.48 -9.97
N GLY A 263 -21.57 -19.04 -9.44
CA GLY A 263 -20.42 -19.90 -9.14
C GLY A 263 -20.67 -20.88 -7.98
N THR A 264 -21.45 -20.51 -6.97
CA THR A 264 -21.83 -21.42 -5.88
C THR A 264 -22.88 -22.42 -6.32
N VAL A 265 -23.89 -22.03 -7.10
CA VAL A 265 -24.88 -22.97 -7.66
C VAL A 265 -24.22 -23.95 -8.64
N GLY A 266 -23.32 -23.46 -9.50
CA GLY A 266 -22.55 -24.31 -10.41
C GLY A 266 -21.59 -25.26 -9.68
N ARG A 267 -20.95 -24.81 -8.59
CA ARG A 267 -20.08 -25.67 -7.75
C ARG A 267 -20.87 -26.69 -6.96
N VAL A 268 -22.06 -26.34 -6.45
CA VAL A 268 -22.94 -27.29 -5.74
C VAL A 268 -23.45 -28.36 -6.71
N MET A 269 -23.83 -27.99 -7.93
CA MET A 269 -24.23 -28.96 -8.97
C MET A 269 -23.08 -29.86 -9.41
N ALA A 270 -21.87 -29.32 -9.55
CA ALA A 270 -20.67 -30.10 -9.87
C ALA A 270 -20.26 -31.03 -8.72
N THR A 271 -20.33 -30.58 -7.46
CA THR A 271 -20.07 -31.45 -6.30
C THR A 271 -21.15 -32.51 -6.14
N MET A 272 -22.42 -32.20 -6.44
CA MET A 272 -23.50 -33.20 -6.44
C MET A 272 -23.31 -34.24 -7.54
N ALA A 273 -22.85 -33.85 -8.74
CA ALA A 273 -22.53 -34.80 -9.81
C ALA A 273 -21.31 -35.68 -9.46
N VAL A 274 -20.28 -35.11 -8.83
CA VAL A 274 -19.10 -35.86 -8.34
C VAL A 274 -19.47 -36.78 -7.19
N LEU A 275 -20.35 -36.36 -6.28
CA LEU A 275 -20.86 -37.20 -5.19
C LEU A 275 -21.77 -38.32 -5.71
N ALA A 276 -22.60 -38.06 -6.72
CA ALA A 276 -23.41 -39.08 -7.37
C ALA A 276 -22.54 -40.11 -8.11
N ALA A 277 -21.49 -39.64 -8.82
CA ALA A 277 -20.52 -40.52 -9.46
C ALA A 277 -19.71 -41.34 -8.44
N ALA A 278 -19.31 -40.72 -7.31
CA ALA A 278 -18.62 -41.40 -6.22
C ALA A 278 -19.54 -42.43 -5.53
N ALA A 279 -20.81 -42.12 -5.30
CA ALA A 279 -21.79 -43.06 -4.76
C ALA A 279 -22.01 -44.26 -5.69
N LEU A 280 -21.98 -44.03 -7.02
CA LEU A 280 -22.14 -45.07 -8.02
C LEU A 280 -20.90 -45.99 -8.16
N VAL A 281 -19.72 -45.44 -7.86
CA VAL A 281 -18.45 -46.20 -7.75
C VAL A 281 -18.41 -46.98 -6.42
N VAL A 282 -18.88 -46.39 -5.33
CA VAL A 282 -19.01 -47.07 -4.02
C VAL A 282 -20.03 -48.21 -4.08
N SER A 283 -21.17 -48.03 -4.77
CA SER A 283 -22.18 -49.09 -4.93
C SER A 283 -21.70 -50.25 -5.81
N ARG A 284 -20.74 -50.00 -6.72
CA ARG A 284 -20.12 -51.05 -7.55
C ARG A 284 -18.91 -51.72 -6.88
N GLY A 285 -18.25 -51.06 -5.92
CA GLY A 285 -17.15 -51.63 -5.12
C GLY A 285 -17.60 -52.39 -3.87
N ALA A 286 -18.89 -52.31 -3.49
CA ALA A 286 -19.41 -52.90 -2.25
C ALA A 286 -19.69 -54.42 -2.29
N TRP A 287 -19.45 -55.09 -3.42
CA TRP A 287 -19.57 -56.55 -3.54
C TRP A 287 -18.19 -57.20 -3.71
N ALA A 288 -17.24 -56.83 -2.85
CA ALA A 288 -16.04 -57.64 -2.64
C ALA A 288 -15.50 -57.37 -1.22
N HIS A 289 -15.74 -58.35 -0.35
CA HIS A 289 -15.19 -58.57 1.00
C HIS A 289 -15.77 -57.78 2.19
N PRO A 290 -16.34 -58.49 3.19
CA PRO A 290 -16.74 -57.94 4.47
C PRO A 290 -15.58 -57.99 5.47
N GLY A 291 -15.39 -56.91 6.23
CA GLY A 291 -14.53 -56.88 7.42
C GLY A 291 -13.41 -55.84 7.36
N GLY A 292 -13.68 -54.62 7.83
CA GLY A 292 -12.65 -53.60 8.05
C GLY A 292 -13.22 -52.19 8.19
N SER A 293 -13.13 -51.62 9.39
CA SER A 293 -13.56 -50.26 9.74
C SER A 293 -12.84 -49.19 8.89
N PRO A 294 -13.51 -48.14 8.36
CA PRO A 294 -12.87 -47.11 7.55
C PRO A 294 -12.12 -46.12 8.43
N GLY A 295 -10.86 -46.41 8.72
CA GLY A 295 -9.90 -45.40 9.17
C GLY A 295 -9.61 -44.45 8.01
N SER A 296 -9.99 -43.19 8.15
CA SER A 296 -9.71 -42.14 7.17
C SER A 296 -8.20 -41.90 7.08
N ALA A 297 -7.61 -42.32 5.97
CA ALA A 297 -6.20 -42.09 5.69
C ALA A 297 -5.94 -40.86 4.83
N PHE A 298 -5.63 -39.73 5.47
CA PHE A 298 -4.85 -38.66 4.86
C PHE A 298 -3.50 -39.21 4.38
N ALA A 299 -3.41 -39.55 3.09
CA ALA A 299 -2.19 -40.08 2.47
C ALA A 299 -1.02 -39.08 2.40
N ASP A 300 -1.24 -37.80 2.72
CA ASP A 300 -0.22 -36.74 2.65
C ASP A 300 0.64 -36.66 3.94
N PRO A 301 1.97 -36.91 3.85
CA PRO A 301 2.89 -36.80 4.98
C PRO A 301 2.97 -35.40 5.61
N ALA A 302 2.69 -34.34 4.85
CA ALA A 302 2.70 -32.97 5.35
C ALA A 302 1.46 -32.70 6.22
N ALA A 303 0.28 -33.10 5.74
CA ALA A 303 -0.97 -33.01 6.50
C ALA A 303 -0.88 -33.80 7.81
N GLN A 304 -0.31 -35.00 7.77
CA GLN A 304 -0.02 -35.80 8.97
C GLN A 304 0.78 -34.98 9.98
N ARG A 305 1.96 -34.48 9.61
CA ARG A 305 2.86 -33.72 10.51
C ARG A 305 2.21 -32.49 11.13
N HIS A 306 1.31 -31.82 10.41
CA HIS A 306 0.58 -30.69 10.95
C HIS A 306 -0.46 -31.12 11.99
N VAL A 307 -1.22 -32.19 11.70
CA VAL A 307 -2.23 -32.73 12.63
C VAL A 307 -1.59 -33.29 13.90
N SER A 308 -0.39 -33.88 13.86
CA SER A 308 0.29 -34.40 15.09
C SER A 308 0.63 -33.30 16.04
N LYS A 309 1.19 -32.20 15.51
CA LYS A 309 1.61 -31.08 16.33
C LYS A 309 0.41 -30.51 17.08
N ALA A 310 -0.73 -30.34 16.39
CA ALA A 310 -1.96 -29.86 17.01
C ALA A 310 -2.52 -30.83 18.06
N GLN A 311 -2.57 -32.13 17.75
CA GLN A 311 -3.06 -33.14 18.69
C GLN A 311 -2.17 -33.28 19.93
N ARG A 312 -0.85 -33.26 19.78
CA ARG A 312 0.09 -33.34 20.92
C ARG A 312 -0.09 -32.19 21.89
N VAL A 313 -0.21 -30.96 21.38
CA VAL A 313 -0.47 -29.77 22.21
C VAL A 313 -1.79 -29.90 22.97
N ARG A 314 -2.83 -30.46 22.34
CA ARG A 314 -4.12 -30.69 23.00
C ARG A 314 -4.05 -31.72 24.12
N ILE A 315 -3.32 -32.82 23.92
CA ILE A 315 -3.13 -33.85 24.95
C ILE A 315 -2.28 -33.30 26.11
N GLU A 316 -1.21 -32.55 25.83
CA GLU A 316 -0.39 -31.87 26.84
C GLU A 316 -1.23 -30.90 27.70
N ALA A 317 -2.10 -30.12 27.06
CA ALA A 317 -3.02 -29.22 27.77
C ALA A 317 -4.02 -29.99 28.65
N ALA A 318 -4.60 -31.10 28.16
CA ALA A 318 -5.53 -31.91 28.94
C ALA A 318 -4.86 -32.58 30.15
N LEU A 319 -3.61 -33.04 30.00
CA LEU A 319 -2.81 -33.58 31.12
C LEU A 319 -2.58 -32.53 32.21
N GLU A 320 -2.32 -31.28 31.81
CA GLU A 320 -2.09 -30.18 32.74
C GLU A 320 -3.38 -29.80 33.48
N VAL A 321 -4.52 -29.75 32.77
CA VAL A 321 -5.83 -29.55 33.38
C VAL A 321 -6.14 -30.65 34.40
N PHE A 322 -5.94 -31.91 34.03
CA PHE A 322 -6.14 -33.05 34.94
C PHE A 322 -5.26 -32.95 36.20
N ARG A 323 -4.00 -32.53 36.04
CA ARG A 323 -3.05 -32.33 37.15
C ARG A 323 -3.51 -31.21 38.09
N LEU A 324 -4.03 -30.11 37.55
CA LEU A 324 -4.53 -28.99 38.34
C LEU A 324 -5.80 -29.38 39.12
N GLU A 325 -6.68 -30.17 38.52
CA GLU A 325 -7.94 -30.59 39.15
C GLU A 325 -7.75 -31.68 40.21
N ARG A 326 -6.88 -32.67 39.94
CA ARG A 326 -6.72 -33.86 40.81
C ARG A 326 -5.43 -33.87 41.62
N GLY A 327 -4.55 -32.90 41.43
CA GLY A 327 -3.27 -32.76 42.14
C GLY A 327 -2.15 -33.70 41.66
N GLU A 328 -2.46 -34.65 40.77
CA GLU A 328 -1.54 -35.63 40.21
C GLU A 328 -1.79 -35.87 38.71
N LEU A 329 -0.77 -36.33 38.00
CA LEU A 329 -0.89 -36.76 36.60
C LEU A 329 -1.51 -38.16 36.51
N PRO A 330 -2.33 -38.44 35.48
CA PRO A 330 -3.02 -39.71 35.33
C PRO A 330 -2.05 -40.88 35.09
N GLU A 331 -2.46 -42.09 35.43
CA GLU A 331 -1.65 -43.29 35.16
C GLU A 331 -1.69 -43.71 33.69
N SER A 332 -2.78 -43.40 32.99
CA SER A 332 -2.96 -43.64 31.55
C SER A 332 -3.70 -42.47 30.89
N LEU A 333 -3.52 -42.31 29.57
CA LEU A 333 -4.22 -41.27 28.81
C LEU A 333 -5.75 -41.48 28.77
N ASP A 334 -6.23 -42.72 28.90
CA ASP A 334 -7.66 -43.02 28.97
C ASP A 334 -8.37 -42.33 30.14
N SER A 335 -7.63 -42.03 31.21
CA SER A 335 -8.16 -41.28 32.35
C SER A 335 -8.60 -39.87 31.97
N LEU A 336 -7.99 -39.27 30.92
CA LEU A 336 -8.40 -37.97 30.39
C LEU A 336 -9.74 -38.06 29.66
N VAL A 337 -10.00 -39.19 29.00
CA VAL A 337 -11.29 -39.44 28.32
C VAL A 337 -12.39 -39.69 29.35
N GLN A 338 -12.09 -40.46 30.40
CA GLN A 338 -13.04 -40.70 31.50
C GLN A 338 -13.36 -39.42 32.28
N ALA A 339 -12.40 -38.49 32.38
CA ALA A 339 -12.62 -37.17 32.95
C ALA A 339 -13.34 -36.19 31.99
N GLY A 340 -13.64 -36.61 30.76
CA GLY A 340 -14.30 -35.79 29.75
C GLY A 340 -13.43 -34.69 29.14
N LEU A 341 -12.12 -34.71 29.39
CA LEU A 341 -11.18 -33.70 28.90
C LEU A 341 -10.78 -33.93 27.43
N LEU A 342 -10.86 -35.17 26.95
CA LEU A 342 -10.59 -35.57 25.58
C LEU A 342 -11.61 -36.60 25.09
N SER A 343 -11.79 -36.71 23.78
CA SER A 343 -12.55 -37.82 23.19
C SER A 343 -11.65 -39.03 22.89
N PRO A 344 -12.18 -40.27 22.82
CA PRO A 344 -11.38 -41.46 22.51
C PRO A 344 -10.65 -41.38 21.16
N GLU A 345 -11.20 -40.64 20.21
CA GLU A 345 -10.63 -40.43 18.89
C GLU A 345 -9.42 -39.49 18.90
N GLU A 346 -9.35 -38.58 19.90
CA GLU A 346 -8.26 -37.61 20.04
C GLU A 346 -6.98 -38.22 20.63
N LEU A 347 -7.06 -39.40 21.25
CA LEU A 347 -5.89 -40.15 21.74
C LEU A 347 -5.16 -40.92 20.62
N ARG A 348 -5.73 -40.99 19.41
CA ARG A 348 -5.20 -41.77 18.28
C ARG A 348 -4.63 -40.85 17.20
N TYR A 349 -3.33 -40.96 16.94
CA TYR A 349 -2.65 -40.28 15.84
C TYR A 349 -2.86 -41.09 14.53
N PRO A 350 -2.92 -40.50 13.31
CA PRO A 350 -3.96 -40.69 12.29
C PRO A 350 -4.18 -42.10 11.76
N TRP A 351 -3.38 -43.12 12.12
CA TRP A 351 -3.75 -44.52 11.97
C TRP A 351 -3.38 -45.35 13.19
N ARG A 352 -4.43 -45.74 13.93
CA ARG A 352 -4.54 -46.94 14.79
C ARG A 352 -3.69 -47.01 16.07
N GLU A 353 -2.59 -46.26 16.20
CA GLU A 353 -1.68 -46.36 17.36
C GLU A 353 -1.82 -45.17 18.32
N GLU A 354 -1.70 -45.46 19.61
CA GLU A 354 -1.81 -44.48 20.70
C GLU A 354 -0.46 -43.82 20.98
N TYR A 355 -0.49 -42.58 21.48
CA TYR A 355 0.72 -41.89 21.91
C TYR A 355 1.38 -42.65 23.07
N TYR A 356 2.71 -42.76 23.03
CA TYR A 356 3.44 -43.30 24.17
C TYR A 356 3.44 -42.27 25.30
N TYR A 357 2.71 -42.58 26.37
CA TYR A 357 2.65 -41.80 27.58
C TYR A 357 3.29 -42.54 28.74
N ARG A 358 4.17 -41.86 29.47
CA ARG A 358 4.72 -42.37 30.73
C ARG A 358 4.85 -41.24 31.76
N ARG A 359 4.30 -41.46 32.95
CA ARG A 359 4.50 -40.62 34.12
C ARG A 359 5.90 -40.85 34.69
N LEU A 360 6.64 -39.78 34.95
CA LEU A 360 7.94 -39.78 35.64
C LEU A 360 7.78 -39.29 37.08
N ALA A 361 8.86 -39.40 37.87
CA ALA A 361 8.93 -38.81 39.20
C ALA A 361 8.79 -37.27 39.14
N ALA A 362 8.43 -36.65 40.27
CA ALA A 362 8.31 -35.19 40.40
C ALA A 362 7.29 -34.52 39.45
N ARG A 363 6.14 -35.15 39.20
CA ARG A 363 5.02 -34.61 38.39
C ARG A 363 5.40 -34.25 36.95
N GLN A 364 6.37 -34.97 36.38
CA GLN A 364 6.75 -34.85 34.98
C GLN A 364 6.16 -36.00 34.17
N PHE A 365 6.02 -35.82 32.85
CA PHE A 365 5.59 -36.86 31.94
C PHE A 365 6.37 -36.83 30.64
N VAL A 366 6.41 -37.97 29.96
CA VAL A 366 6.90 -38.11 28.59
C VAL A 366 5.71 -38.45 27.70
N LEU A 367 5.51 -37.65 26.66
CA LEU A 367 4.53 -37.90 25.61
C LEU A 367 5.23 -37.91 24.26
N LEU A 368 5.33 -39.09 23.65
CA LEU A 368 6.01 -39.28 22.37
C LEU A 368 5.04 -39.83 21.33
N PRO A 369 5.17 -39.42 20.05
CA PRO A 369 4.47 -40.10 18.97
C PRO A 369 4.97 -41.55 18.85
N PRO A 370 4.16 -42.47 18.30
CA PRO A 370 4.60 -43.84 18.05
C PRO A 370 5.83 -43.87 17.14
N LEU A 371 6.78 -44.76 17.45
CA LEU A 371 7.97 -44.99 16.64
C LEU A 371 7.53 -45.74 15.38
N ARG A 372 7.78 -45.18 14.19
CA ARG A 372 7.55 -45.87 12.92
C ARG A 372 8.61 -46.93 12.64
#